data_AF-A0A9J6PQL0-F1
#
_entry.id   AF-A0A9J6PQL0-F1
#
_cell.length_a   1.000
_cell.length_b   1.000
_cell.length_c   1.000
_cell.angle_alpha   90.00
_cell.angle_beta   90.00
_cell.angle_gamma   90.00
#
_symmetry.space_group_name_H-M   'P 1'
#
loop_
_entity.id
_entity.type
_entity.pdbx_description
1 polymer ?
#
loop_
_entity_poly.entity_id
_entity_poly.type
_entity_poly.pdbx_seq_one_letter_code
_entity_poly.pdbx_strand_id
1 'polypeptide(L)' 'MINLECVPISMYCRATGESIEVINKRVRTGIWQEGRHVLRIYGVRERWIDLAAVDEWARKSRPSKDFEPNWAALDDH' A
#
# COMPACT_ATOMS: atom_id res chain seq x y z
N MET A 1 14.25 17.18 -0.28
CA MET A 1 12.99 16.45 -0.06
C MET A 1 13.21 15.46 1.08
N ILE A 2 12.29 15.36 2.03
CA ILE A 2 12.37 14.38 3.11
C ILE A 2 11.88 13.04 2.52
N ASN A 3 12.78 12.07 2.37
CA ASN A 3 12.38 10.69 2.06
C ASN A 3 11.98 10.02 3.37
N LEU A 4 10.67 9.95 3.62
CA LEU A 4 10.14 9.15 4.70
C LEU A 4 10.05 7.70 4.21
N GLU A 5 10.75 6.79 4.88
CA GLU A 5 10.69 5.35 4.57
C GLU A 5 9.53 4.67 5.30
N CYS A 6 9.07 5.26 6.41
CA CYS A 6 7.90 4.80 7.14
C CYS A 6 7.06 5.96 7.66
N VAL A 7 5.76 5.72 7.82
CA VAL A 7 4.79 6.70 8.30
C VAL A 7 3.76 6.06 9.22
N PRO A 8 3.14 6.81 10.17
CA PRO A 8 2.00 6.30 10.93
C PRO A 8 0.84 5.87 10.01
N ILE A 9 0.08 4.84 10.38
CA ILE A 9 -1.09 4.38 9.61
C ILE A 9 -2.06 5.54 9.32
N SER A 10 -2.34 6.40 10.29
CA SER A 10 -3.23 7.55 10.18
C SER A 10 -2.78 8.52 9.08
N MET A 11 -1.47 8.76 8.97
CA MET A 11 -0.90 9.56 7.89
C MET A 11 -1.02 8.85 6.54
N TYR A 12 -0.71 7.55 6.48
CA TYR A 12 -0.84 6.76 5.26
C TYR A 12 -2.28 6.75 4.73
N CYS A 13 -3.26 6.47 5.59
CA CYS A 13 -4.68 6.49 5.27
C CYS A 13 -5.12 7.86 4.74
N ARG A 14 -4.70 8.94 5.41
CA ARG A 14 -5.00 10.31 4.96
C ARG A 14 -4.40 10.61 3.58
N ALA A 15 -3.17 10.18 3.33
CA ALA A 15 -2.45 10.46 2.09
C ALA A 15 -2.98 9.65 0.89
N THR A 16 -3.41 8.40 1.12
CA THR A 16 -3.83 7.47 0.06
C THR A 16 -5.34 7.40 -0.13
N GLY A 17 -6.12 7.89 0.84
CA GLY A 17 -7.58 7.72 0.87
C GLY A 17 -8.04 6.32 1.30
N GLU A 18 -7.10 5.42 1.60
CA GLU A 18 -7.45 4.09 2.12
C GLU A 18 -7.92 4.14 3.57
N SER A 19 -8.84 3.26 3.93
CA SER A 19 -9.29 3.11 5.32
C SER A 19 -8.41 2.14 6.10
N ILE A 20 -8.41 2.27 7.43
CA ILE A 20 -7.66 1.34 8.30
C ILE A 20 -8.21 -0.09 8.20
N GLU A 21 -9.49 -0.27 7.88
CA GLU A 21 -10.12 -1.56 7.62
C GLU A 21 -9.53 -2.24 6.40
N VAL A 22 -9.22 -1.50 5.33
CA VAL A 22 -8.57 -2.03 4.12
C VAL A 22 -7.16 -2.54 4.46
N ILE A 23 -6.38 -1.75 5.21
CA ILE A 23 -5.05 -2.14 5.67
C ILE A 23 -5.14 -3.41 6.54
N ASN A 24 -6.05 -3.41 7.52
CA ASN A 24 -6.27 -4.58 8.39
C ASN A 24 -6.72 -5.81 7.61
N LYS A 25 -7.54 -5.64 6.57
CA LYS A 25 -7.93 -6.72 5.66
C LYS A 25 -6.70 -7.29 4.95
N ARG A 26 -5.83 -6.44 4.37
CA ARG A 26 -4.60 -6.91 3.71
C ARG A 26 -3.70 -7.69 4.65
N VAL A 27 -3.55 -7.25 5.90
CA VAL A 27 -2.77 -7.97 6.92
C VAL A 27 -3.41 -9.32 7.24
N ARG A 28 -4.72 -9.34 7.50
CA ARG A 28 -5.46 -10.58 7.82
C ARG A 28 -5.46 -11.59 6.67
N THR A 29 -5.49 -11.13 5.43
CA THR A 29 -5.44 -12.00 4.24
C THR A 29 -4.02 -12.36 3.82
N GLY A 30 -3.00 -11.92 4.56
CA GLY A 30 -1.59 -12.19 4.26
C GLY A 30 -1.03 -11.46 3.04
N ILE A 31 -1.79 -10.52 2.46
CA ILE A 31 -1.30 -9.65 1.38
C ILE A 31 -0.21 -8.74 1.93
N TRP A 32 -0.47 -8.15 3.09
CA TRP A 32 0.52 -7.42 3.89
C TRP A 32 0.88 -8.25 5.12
N GLN A 33 2.05 -7.98 5.70
CA GLN A 33 2.59 -8.74 6.83
C GLN A 33 3.05 -7.80 7.93
N GLU A 34 2.73 -8.14 9.19
CA GLU A 34 3.32 -7.48 10.36
C GLU A 34 4.84 -7.73 10.37
N GLY A 35 5.63 -6.71 10.70
CA GLY A 35 7.09 -6.75 10.65
C GLY A 35 7.70 -6.51 9.26
N ARG A 36 6.89 -6.43 8.20
CA ARG A 36 7.35 -6.06 6.85
C ARG A 36 6.64 -4.83 6.31
N HIS A 37 5.34 -4.91 6.07
CA HIS A 37 4.55 -3.79 5.54
C HIS A 37 3.99 -2.92 6.66
N VAL A 38 3.66 -3.56 7.79
CA VAL A 38 3.12 -2.90 8.98
C VAL A 38 4.06 -3.14 10.16
N LEU A 39 4.61 -2.08 10.72
CA LEU A 39 5.59 -2.12 11.80
C LEU A 39 4.93 -1.81 13.15
N ARG A 40 5.21 -2.63 14.17
CA ARG A 40 4.92 -2.33 15.57
C ARG A 40 6.19 -1.79 16.21
N ILE A 41 6.18 -0.51 16.57
CA ILE A 41 7.34 0.15 17.19
C ILE A 41 7.13 0.17 18.70
N TYR A 42 8.15 -0.26 19.45
CA TYR A 42 8.11 -0.25 20.91
C TYR A 42 7.86 1.17 21.45
N GLY A 43 6.97 1.30 22.42
CA GLY A 43 6.60 2.59 23.02
C GLY A 43 5.69 3.47 22.16
N VAL A 44 5.35 3.04 20.93
CA VAL A 44 4.42 3.77 20.06
C VAL A 44 3.09 3.03 19.98
N ARG A 45 2.00 3.74 20.29
CA ARG A 45 0.65 3.14 20.32
C ARG A 45 0.16 2.75 18.93
N GLU A 46 0.46 3.59 17.93
CA GLU A 46 0.01 3.36 16.56
C GLU A 46 1.01 2.48 15.79
N ARG A 47 0.50 1.64 14.89
CA ARG A 47 1.31 0.91 13.91
C ARG A 47 1.76 1.84 12.78
N TRP A 48 2.88 1.52 12.19
CA TRP A 48 3.49 2.27 11.09
C TRP A 48 3.44 1.46 9.80
N ILE A 49 3.44 2.15 8.67
CA ILE A 49 3.54 1.56 7.34
C ILE A 49 4.95 1.78 6.82
N ASP A 50 5.59 0.69 6.38
CA ASP A 50 6.83 0.73 5.61
C ASP A 50 6.49 1.01 4.14
N LEU A 51 6.85 2.20 3.66
CA LEU A 51 6.51 2.66 2.32
C LEU A 51 7.32 1.94 1.24
N ALA A 52 8.55 1.52 1.54
CA ALA A 52 9.38 0.78 0.59
C ALA A 52 8.82 -0.62 0.34
N ALA A 53 8.42 -1.33 1.40
CA ALA A 53 7.77 -2.63 1.28
C ALA A 53 6.42 -2.55 0.54
N VAL A 54 5.64 -1.49 0.79
CA VAL A 54 4.37 -1.25 0.09
C VAL A 54 4.59 -0.92 -1.39
N ASP A 55 5.58 -0.10 -1.73
CA ASP A 55 5.94 0.20 -3.13
C ASP A 55 6.41 -1.07 -3.86
N GLU A 56 7.27 -1.86 -3.23
CA GLU A 56 7.72 -3.15 -3.77
C GLU A 56 6.52 -4.08 -4.04
N TRP A 57 5.59 -4.18 -3.09
CA TRP A 57 4.37 -4.97 -3.26
C TRP A 57 3.49 -4.45 -4.39
N ALA A 58 3.28 -3.13 -4.47
CA ALA A 58 2.44 -2.53 -5.49
C ALA A 58 2.98 -2.82 -6.91
N ARG A 59 4.30 -2.73 -7.10
CA ARG A 59 4.97 -3.03 -8.37
C ARG A 59 4.92 -4.49 -8.78
N LYS A 60 4.91 -5.41 -7.81
CA LYS A 60 4.86 -6.87 -8.05
C LYS A 60 3.43 -7.41 -8.11
N SER A 61 2.45 -6.63 -7.69
CA SER A 61 1.05 -7.02 -7.71
C SER A 61 0.55 -7.11 -9.15
N ARG A 62 -0.16 -8.20 -9.46
CA ARG A 62 -0.83 -8.28 -10.77
C ARG A 62 -1.88 -7.17 -10.87
N PRO A 63 -1.96 -6.46 -12.00
CA PRO A 63 -3.07 -5.54 -12.24
C PRO A 63 -4.40 -6.29 -12.12
N SER A 64 -5.44 -5.60 -11.65
CA SER A 64 -6.79 -6.16 -11.60
C SER A 64 -7.20 -6.64 -12.98
N LYS A 65 -7.92 -7.76 -13.06
CA LYS A 65 -8.49 -8.26 -14.34
C LYS A 65 -9.40 -7.22 -15.01
N ASP A 66 -9.93 -6.29 -14.24
CA ASP A 66 -10.77 -5.19 -14.69
C ASP A 66 -9.99 -4.05 -15.38
N PHE A 67 -8.65 -4.11 -15.35
CA PHE A 67 -7.78 -3.21 -16.09
C PHE A 67 -7.29 -3.93 -17.35
N GLU A 68 -8.17 -4.14 -18.32
CA GLU A 68 -7.78 -4.37 -19.70
C GLU A 68 -7.63 -2.99 -20.37
N PRO A 69 -6.40 -2.53 -20.66
CA PRO A 69 -6.23 -1.32 -21.44
C PRO A 69 -6.83 -1.61 -22.83
N ASN A 70 -7.77 -0.78 -23.27
CA ASN A 70 -8.25 -0.84 -24.64
C ASN A 70 -7.16 -0.31 -25.57
N TRP A 71 -6.18 -1.14 -25.89
CA TRP A 71 -5.08 -0.81 -26.79
C TRP A 71 -5.58 -0.43 -28.19
N ALA A 72 -6.76 -0.92 -28.59
CA ALA A 72 -7.38 -0.59 -29.88
C ALA A 72 -7.85 0.87 -29.98
N ALA A 73 -7.95 1.61 -28.87
CA ALA A 73 -8.31 3.03 -28.87
C ALA A 73 -7.11 3.98 -29.07
N LEU A 74 -5.89 3.46 -29.21
CA LEU A 74 -4.67 4.25 -29.38
C LEU A 74 -4.11 4.25 -30.81
N ASP A 75 -4.66 3.42 -31.70
CA ASP A 75 -4.21 3.29 -33.10
C ASP A 75 -5.05 4.12 -34.10
N ASP A 76 -6.06 4.87 -33.64
CA ASP A 76 -6.85 5.80 -34.47
C ASP A 76 -6.21 7.21 -34.51
N HIS A 77 -5.00 7.32 -35.07
CA HIS A 77 -4.41 8.62 -35.42
C HIS A 77 -3.52 8.60 -36.67
#